data_AF-A0A8H4KHJ7-F1
#
_entry.id   AF-A0A8H4KHJ7-F1
#
_cell.length_a   1.000
_cell.length_b   1.000
_cell.length_c   1.000
_cell.angle_alpha   90.00
_cell.angle_beta   90.00
_cell.angle_gamma   90.00
#
_symmetry.space_group_name_H-M   'P 1'
#
loop_
_entity.id
_entity.type
_entity.pdbx_description
1 polymer ?
#
loop_
_entity_poly.entity_id
_entity_poly.type
_entity_poly.pdbx_seq_one_letter_code
_entity_poly.pdbx_strand_id
1 'polypeptide(L)'
;MPRSKSNNNPRGKPRGIRRDRDCRTCKLRGVKCDLNRPRCLPCVEAGHACGDYPQRVVWAANPAPRPTPTPTPSREENRSAVIQKSLATDQHDIVEHLLAFGCSLRSARLVTSDPCTDKGLGLIDQVDNFLQARISKRRGSTIEIASPSSASSLSLDDSISTQDEDTLMSHRLAALKSLSEALNTADPAAFLGIAVFAFFEVVSDGVFGEWDCHLRGARSLLDCHCSNSQEFHELSHRFTGLEEIVAYFAWWDTIGALVRQSTSNTLDTTNGLIFDDWHRSSLGQGFFDRVGCPPETFWLFVSLVKGDASADLSESLSQAMSQLLRLGMDRTERGKCVDIYRCATVIAALAGHDQILPASSETTLEFAVDRICHIIESACSSSRFYIHMATPAYLAGMRATTHAQCKTLRTYWRNCEMGDIPRYSGAHMQCEERWREKGLI
;
A
#
# COMPACT_ATOMS: atom_id res chain seq x y z
N MET A 1 46.71 -31.72 -42.00
CA MET A 1 45.36 -31.19 -42.25
C MET A 1 44.96 -30.23 -41.14
N PRO A 2 44.81 -28.92 -41.42
CA PRO A 2 44.03 -28.02 -40.57
C PRO A 2 42.74 -27.61 -41.30
N ARG A 3 41.59 -27.81 -40.65
CA ARG A 3 40.29 -27.31 -41.14
C ARG A 3 40.06 -25.91 -40.59
N SER A 4 39.85 -24.97 -41.51
CA SER A 4 39.30 -23.65 -41.24
C SER A 4 37.86 -23.75 -40.73
N LYS A 5 37.50 -22.90 -39.76
CA LYS A 5 36.11 -22.52 -39.50
C LYS A 5 36.01 -21.01 -39.40
N SER A 6 35.40 -20.42 -40.42
CA SER A 6 34.97 -19.04 -40.51
C SER A 6 33.80 -18.80 -39.56
N ASN A 7 33.99 -17.98 -38.51
CA ASN A 7 32.90 -17.47 -37.68
C ASN A 7 32.27 -16.25 -38.35
N ASN A 8 31.26 -16.48 -39.19
CA ASN A 8 30.31 -15.44 -39.60
C ASN A 8 29.19 -15.36 -38.55
N ASN A 9 29.35 -14.47 -37.56
CA ASN A 9 28.22 -13.99 -36.77
C ASN A 9 27.89 -12.55 -37.23
N PRO A 10 26.63 -12.23 -37.57
CA PRO A 10 26.27 -10.89 -38.00
C PRO A 10 26.44 -9.90 -36.84
N ARG A 11 27.28 -8.89 -37.03
CA ARG A 11 27.39 -7.76 -36.11
C ARG A 11 26.03 -7.06 -36.02
N GLY A 12 25.44 -7.03 -34.84
CA GLY A 12 24.20 -6.31 -34.57
C GLY A 12 24.32 -4.83 -34.95
N LYS A 13 23.21 -4.26 -35.44
CA LYS A 13 23.10 -2.84 -35.81
C LYS A 13 23.57 -1.95 -34.66
N PRO A 14 24.28 -0.83 -34.93
CA PRO A 14 24.71 0.09 -33.87
C PRO A 14 23.48 0.58 -33.11
N ARG A 15 23.48 0.43 -31.78
CA ARG A 15 22.42 0.98 -30.93
C ARG A 15 22.42 2.49 -31.11
N GLY A 16 21.32 3.05 -31.61
CA GLY A 16 21.17 4.49 -31.79
C GLY A 16 21.51 5.25 -30.50
N ILE A 17 22.16 6.40 -30.66
CA ILE A 17 22.51 7.31 -29.56
C ILE A 17 21.22 7.69 -28.81
N ARG A 18 21.17 7.32 -27.52
CA ARG A 18 20.05 7.64 -26.64
C ARG A 18 20.13 9.12 -26.23
N ARG A 19 19.16 9.92 -26.67
CA ARG A 19 19.02 11.37 -26.36
C ARG A 19 17.98 11.67 -25.27
N ASP A 20 17.47 10.63 -24.61
CA ASP A 20 16.45 10.72 -23.56
C ASP A 20 16.98 11.35 -22.26
N ARG A 21 18.31 11.41 -22.11
CA ARG A 21 19.00 11.89 -20.90
C ARG A 21 19.57 13.30 -21.04
N ASP A 22 19.59 13.85 -22.25
CA ASP A 22 20.17 15.16 -22.53
C ASP A 22 19.42 16.26 -21.75
N CYS A 23 20.14 17.27 -21.27
CA CYS A 23 19.48 18.44 -20.68
C CYS A 23 18.57 19.11 -21.72
N ARG A 24 17.54 19.83 -21.26
CA ARG A 24 16.55 20.45 -22.17
C ARG A 24 17.22 21.40 -23.17
N THR A 25 18.24 22.15 -22.75
CA THR A 25 18.99 23.07 -23.62
C THR A 25 19.73 22.36 -24.75
N CYS A 26 20.44 21.26 -24.47
CA CYS A 26 21.13 20.50 -25.52
C CYS A 26 20.15 19.80 -26.47
N LYS A 27 19.03 19.31 -25.93
CA LYS A 27 17.96 18.68 -26.70
C LYS A 27 17.33 19.66 -27.69
N LEU A 28 17.03 20.88 -27.27
CA LEU A 28 16.49 21.95 -28.13
C LEU A 28 17.50 22.41 -29.18
N ARG A 29 18.79 22.46 -28.83
CA ARG A 29 19.87 22.84 -29.74
C ARG A 29 20.31 21.72 -30.70
N GLY A 30 19.77 20.50 -30.53
CA GLY A 30 20.14 19.34 -31.34
C GLY A 30 21.60 18.87 -31.15
N VAL A 31 22.29 19.31 -30.09
CA VAL A 31 23.68 18.98 -29.78
C VAL A 31 23.76 17.88 -28.73
N LYS A 32 24.83 17.07 -28.76
CA LYS A 32 25.04 15.97 -27.81
C LYS A 32 25.32 16.53 -26.41
N CYS A 33 24.55 16.11 -25.42
CA CYS A 33 24.83 16.46 -24.02
C CYS A 33 25.90 15.52 -23.44
N ASP A 34 26.79 16.06 -22.63
CA ASP A 34 27.82 15.33 -21.89
C ASP A 34 27.32 14.83 -20.51
N LEU A 35 26.09 15.22 -20.12
CA LEU A 35 25.40 14.79 -18.90
C LEU A 35 26.07 15.20 -17.57
N ASN A 36 27.03 16.12 -17.59
CA ASN A 36 27.65 16.63 -16.38
C ASN A 36 26.68 17.50 -15.55
N ARG A 37 26.45 17.12 -14.30
CA ARG A 37 25.59 17.86 -13.36
C ARG A 37 26.45 18.79 -12.49
N PRO A 38 25.99 20.01 -12.13
CA PRO A 38 24.66 20.58 -12.40
C PRO A 38 24.51 21.24 -13.79
N ARG A 39 25.60 21.48 -14.52
CA ARG A 39 25.57 22.11 -15.85
C ARG A 39 26.46 21.36 -16.84
N CYS A 40 25.92 21.13 -18.03
CA CYS A 40 26.58 20.45 -19.14
C CYS A 40 27.71 21.31 -19.76
N LEU A 41 28.89 20.75 -20.11
CA LEU A 41 29.97 21.52 -20.75
C LEU A 41 29.49 22.24 -22.03
N PRO A 42 28.75 21.58 -22.95
CA PRO A 42 28.24 22.22 -24.17
C PRO A 42 27.29 23.41 -23.93
N CYS A 43 26.71 23.49 -22.73
CA CYS A 43 25.85 24.59 -22.29
C CYS A 43 26.70 25.74 -21.75
N VAL A 44 27.72 25.40 -20.97
CA VAL A 44 28.66 26.34 -20.35
C VAL A 44 29.53 27.02 -21.41
N GLU A 45 30.13 26.26 -22.32
CA GLU A 45 30.98 26.78 -23.39
C GLU A 45 30.22 27.68 -24.37
N ALA A 46 28.92 27.41 -24.55
CA ALA A 46 28.06 28.21 -25.41
C ALA A 46 27.40 29.39 -24.69
N GLY A 47 27.71 29.63 -23.40
CA GLY A 47 27.15 30.73 -22.62
C GLY A 47 25.65 30.64 -22.34
N HIS A 48 25.03 29.46 -22.46
CA HIS A 48 23.60 29.27 -22.23
C HIS A 48 23.29 28.75 -20.82
N ALA A 49 22.11 29.09 -20.31
CA ALA A 49 21.55 28.43 -19.13
C ALA A 49 21.27 26.94 -19.45
N CYS A 50 21.74 26.04 -18.60
CA CYS A 50 21.48 24.60 -18.75
C CYS A 50 20.08 24.34 -18.18
N GLY A 51 19.11 24.05 -19.06
CA GLY A 51 17.67 23.99 -18.74
C GLY A 51 17.23 22.72 -18.03
N ASP A 52 18.03 22.28 -17.04
CA ASP A 52 17.84 21.10 -16.23
C ASP A 52 17.78 19.78 -17.01
N TYR A 53 18.03 18.69 -16.28
CA TYR A 53 17.97 17.33 -16.82
C TYR A 53 16.56 16.78 -16.64
N PRO A 54 16.03 15.99 -17.60
CA PRO A 54 14.77 15.27 -17.39
C PRO A 54 14.88 14.45 -16.09
N GLN A 55 14.11 14.82 -15.08
CA GLN A 55 13.97 14.02 -13.87
C GLN A 55 13.06 12.84 -14.21
N ARG A 56 13.60 11.64 -14.10
CA ARG A 56 12.87 10.40 -14.35
C ARG A 56 12.57 9.77 -13.00
N VAL A 57 11.29 9.68 -12.65
CA VAL A 57 10.85 8.80 -11.55
C VAL A 57 11.14 7.36 -12.00
N VAL A 58 12.02 6.66 -11.28
CA VAL A 58 12.44 5.29 -11.63
C VAL A 58 11.53 4.31 -10.91
N TRP A 59 10.77 3.53 -11.69
CA TRP A 59 9.98 2.39 -11.20
C TRP A 59 10.79 1.10 -11.39
N ALA A 60 10.95 0.28 -10.36
CA ALA A 60 11.49 -1.07 -10.48
C ALA A 60 10.37 -2.02 -10.99
N ALA A 61 10.65 -2.83 -12.00
CA ALA A 61 9.66 -3.69 -12.65
C ALA A 61 9.59 -5.08 -11.99
N ASN A 62 8.37 -5.61 -11.78
CA ASN A 62 8.14 -7.00 -11.34
C ASN A 62 7.99 -7.98 -12.52
N PRO A 63 8.44 -9.24 -12.38
CA PRO A 63 8.33 -10.30 -13.41
C PRO A 63 6.96 -11.03 -13.42
N ALA A 64 6.66 -11.66 -14.55
CA ALA A 64 5.36 -12.18 -15.02
C ALA A 64 4.78 -13.41 -14.27
N PRO A 65 3.45 -13.67 -14.36
CA PRO A 65 2.75 -14.70 -13.57
C PRO A 65 2.73 -16.10 -14.23
N ARG A 66 2.58 -17.15 -13.39
CA ARG A 66 2.23 -18.53 -13.76
C ARG A 66 0.91 -18.98 -13.08
N PRO A 67 0.18 -19.95 -13.66
CA PRO A 67 -1.24 -20.20 -13.35
C PRO A 67 -1.46 -21.18 -12.19
N THR A 68 -2.53 -20.95 -11.42
CA THR A 68 -3.08 -21.79 -10.34
C THR A 68 -4.28 -22.65 -10.81
N PRO A 69 -4.53 -23.84 -10.21
CA PRO A 69 -5.71 -24.66 -10.48
C PRO A 69 -6.83 -24.52 -9.42
N THR A 70 -8.04 -24.91 -9.85
CA THR A 70 -9.40 -24.71 -9.28
C THR A 70 -9.76 -25.63 -8.09
N PRO A 71 -10.59 -25.17 -7.12
CA PRO A 71 -11.31 -26.05 -6.20
C PRO A 71 -12.85 -25.97 -6.29
N THR A 72 -13.49 -27.09 -5.92
CA THR A 72 -14.93 -27.42 -5.91
C THR A 72 -15.66 -26.97 -4.62
N PRO A 73 -17.00 -26.76 -4.62
CA PRO A 73 -17.70 -26.15 -3.49
C PRO A 73 -18.48 -27.14 -2.59
N SER A 74 -18.63 -26.80 -1.30
CA SER A 74 -19.74 -27.30 -0.46
C SER A 74 -20.16 -26.31 0.64
N ARG A 75 -21.36 -25.71 0.44
CA ARG A 75 -22.52 -25.56 1.35
C ARG A 75 -22.32 -24.95 2.76
N GLU A 76 -22.40 -23.62 2.85
CA GLU A 76 -22.80 -22.85 4.05
C GLU A 76 -23.63 -21.59 3.66
N GLU A 77 -24.84 -21.79 3.13
CA GLU A 77 -25.80 -20.72 2.82
C GLU A 77 -26.79 -20.55 3.96
N ASN A 78 -26.50 -19.67 4.92
CA ASN A 78 -27.54 -18.93 5.67
C ASN A 78 -26.98 -17.93 6.72
N ARG A 79 -25.66 -17.80 6.91
CA ARG A 79 -25.06 -16.78 7.80
C ARG A 79 -24.55 -15.53 7.06
N SER A 80 -24.44 -15.58 5.72
CA SER A 80 -23.74 -14.56 4.91
C SER A 80 -24.52 -13.24 4.75
N ALA A 81 -25.85 -13.28 4.68
CA ALA A 81 -26.66 -12.11 4.34
C ALA A 81 -26.68 -11.01 5.43
N VAL A 82 -26.53 -11.38 6.71
CA VAL A 82 -26.49 -10.43 7.83
C VAL A 82 -25.10 -9.81 8.00
N ILE A 83 -24.04 -10.55 7.65
CA ILE A 83 -22.65 -10.10 7.71
C ILE A 83 -22.35 -9.10 6.58
N GLN A 84 -22.87 -9.36 5.39
CA GLN A 84 -22.63 -8.57 4.17
C GLN A 84 -23.15 -7.13 4.27
N LYS A 85 -24.30 -6.92 4.91
CA LYS A 85 -24.95 -5.60 4.99
C LYS A 85 -24.28 -4.61 5.95
N SER A 86 -23.46 -5.11 6.89
CA SER A 86 -22.84 -4.28 7.93
C SER A 86 -21.36 -3.98 7.70
N LEU A 87 -20.62 -4.87 7.02
CA LEU A 87 -19.23 -4.65 6.58
C LEU A 87 -19.11 -3.62 5.46
N ALA A 88 -20.20 -3.34 4.74
CA ALA A 88 -20.28 -2.32 3.70
C ALA A 88 -20.13 -0.88 4.24
N THR A 89 -20.47 -0.65 5.52
CA THR A 89 -20.58 0.71 6.08
C THR A 89 -19.22 1.41 6.25
N ASP A 90 -18.12 0.69 6.54
CA ASP A 90 -16.78 1.30 6.74
C ASP A 90 -15.84 1.21 5.53
N GLN A 91 -16.33 0.70 4.40
CA GLN A 91 -15.63 0.78 3.13
C GLN A 91 -15.54 2.22 2.60
N HIS A 92 -16.38 3.10 3.12
CA HIS A 92 -16.59 4.44 2.62
C HIS A 92 -15.51 5.42 3.08
N ASP A 93 -14.87 5.22 4.24
CA ASP A 93 -14.03 6.27 4.85
C ASP A 93 -12.86 6.77 3.99
N ILE A 94 -11.94 5.91 3.55
CA ILE A 94 -10.80 6.37 2.72
C ILE A 94 -11.24 6.71 1.30
N VAL A 95 -12.23 5.99 0.76
CA VAL A 95 -12.79 6.28 -0.57
C VAL A 95 -13.44 7.66 -0.57
N GLU A 96 -14.15 8.03 0.50
CA GLU A 96 -14.71 9.37 0.70
C GLU A 96 -13.63 10.44 0.79
N HIS A 97 -12.52 10.21 1.51
CA HIS A 97 -11.41 11.17 1.50
C HIS A 97 -10.76 11.31 0.11
N LEU A 98 -10.60 10.21 -0.63
CA LEU A 98 -10.06 10.23 -2.00
C LEU A 98 -10.99 11.03 -2.93
N LEU A 99 -12.29 10.80 -2.84
CA LEU A 99 -13.31 11.52 -3.61
C LEU A 99 -13.36 13.01 -3.21
N ALA A 100 -13.35 13.32 -1.91
CA ALA A 100 -13.33 14.68 -1.39
C ALA A 100 -12.07 15.44 -1.85
N PHE A 101 -10.91 14.79 -1.80
CA PHE A 101 -9.65 15.35 -2.30
C PHE A 101 -9.70 15.60 -3.81
N GLY A 102 -10.26 14.67 -4.60
CA GLY A 102 -10.48 14.86 -6.03
C GLY A 102 -11.40 16.04 -6.34
N CYS A 103 -12.50 16.19 -5.59
CA CYS A 103 -13.41 17.33 -5.70
C CYS A 103 -12.73 18.66 -5.34
N SER A 104 -11.91 18.68 -4.29
CA SER A 104 -11.09 19.83 -3.88
C SER A 104 -10.10 20.24 -4.97
N LEU A 105 -9.34 19.28 -5.52
CA LEU A 105 -8.41 19.51 -6.64
C LEU A 105 -9.12 20.08 -7.87
N ARG A 106 -10.29 19.53 -8.22
CA ARG A 106 -11.10 20.03 -9.34
C ARG A 106 -11.54 21.47 -9.11
N SER A 107 -12.00 21.78 -7.90
CA SER A 107 -12.50 23.11 -7.53
C SER A 107 -11.39 24.16 -7.54
N ALA A 108 -10.23 23.86 -6.95
CA ALA A 108 -9.06 24.74 -6.95
C ALA A 108 -8.60 25.09 -8.38
N ARG A 109 -8.70 24.13 -9.30
CA ARG A 109 -8.31 24.26 -10.70
C ARG A 109 -9.25 25.09 -11.56
N LEU A 110 -10.57 25.01 -11.30
CA LEU A 110 -11.54 25.82 -12.03
C LEU A 110 -11.44 27.31 -11.70
N VAL A 111 -10.86 27.66 -10.55
CA VAL A 111 -10.59 29.06 -10.15
C VAL A 111 -9.34 29.62 -10.83
N THR A 112 -8.34 28.78 -11.11
CA THR A 112 -7.10 29.17 -11.79
C THR A 112 -7.24 28.99 -13.30
N SER A 113 -7.49 30.06 -14.05
CA SER A 113 -7.63 30.06 -15.51
C SER A 113 -6.29 29.82 -16.25
N ASP A 114 -5.59 28.73 -15.94
CA ASP A 114 -4.31 28.35 -16.54
C ASP A 114 -4.52 27.25 -17.62
N PRO A 115 -4.00 27.38 -18.85
CA PRO A 115 -4.05 26.31 -19.85
C PRO A 115 -3.31 25.02 -19.47
N CYS A 116 -2.46 25.00 -18.42
CA CYS A 116 -1.87 23.76 -17.86
C CYS A 116 -2.86 22.90 -17.05
N THR A 117 -4.08 23.39 -16.83
CA THR A 117 -5.11 22.78 -15.97
C THR A 117 -5.70 21.48 -16.54
N ASP A 118 -5.63 21.29 -17.86
CA ASP A 118 -6.31 20.22 -18.59
C ASP A 118 -5.83 18.80 -18.20
N LYS A 119 -4.52 18.62 -18.00
CA LYS A 119 -3.94 17.29 -17.68
C LYS A 119 -4.33 16.78 -16.30
N GLY A 120 -4.33 17.65 -15.30
CA GLY A 120 -4.71 17.28 -13.94
C GLY A 120 -6.20 16.97 -13.81
N LEU A 121 -7.06 17.72 -14.52
CA LEU A 121 -8.49 17.41 -14.60
C LEU A 121 -8.74 16.05 -15.28
N GLY A 122 -8.06 15.79 -16.40
CA GLY A 122 -8.11 14.50 -17.07
C GLY A 122 -7.70 13.34 -16.15
N LEU A 123 -6.63 13.50 -15.35
CA LEU A 123 -6.24 12.49 -14.36
C LEU A 123 -7.34 12.25 -13.31
N ILE A 124 -7.93 13.30 -12.75
CA ILE A 124 -8.99 13.17 -11.74
C ILE A 124 -10.15 12.37 -12.31
N ASP A 125 -10.57 12.65 -13.54
CA ASP A 125 -11.65 11.91 -14.20
C ASP A 125 -11.28 10.43 -14.44
N GLN A 126 -10.07 10.16 -14.94
CA GLN A 126 -9.64 8.77 -15.18
C GLN A 126 -9.50 7.96 -13.89
N VAL A 127 -9.02 8.57 -12.82
CA VAL A 127 -8.89 7.93 -11.51
C VAL A 127 -10.25 7.68 -10.88
N ASP A 128 -11.18 8.63 -10.98
CA ASP A 128 -12.56 8.44 -10.51
C ASP A 128 -13.25 7.30 -11.28
N ASN A 129 -13.15 7.28 -12.62
CA ASN A 129 -13.68 6.19 -13.43
C ASN A 129 -13.09 4.83 -13.03
N PHE A 130 -11.77 4.75 -12.79
CA PHE A 130 -11.13 3.52 -12.33
C PHE A 130 -11.61 3.10 -10.93
N LEU A 131 -11.70 4.04 -9.99
CA LEU A 131 -12.18 3.81 -8.64
C LEU A 131 -13.62 3.28 -8.66
N GLN A 132 -14.51 3.94 -9.40
CA GLN A 132 -15.92 3.55 -9.55
C GLN A 132 -16.07 2.20 -10.25
N ALA A 133 -15.31 1.93 -11.32
CA ALA A 133 -15.34 0.64 -12.01
C ALA A 133 -14.91 -0.49 -11.08
N ARG A 134 -13.87 -0.27 -10.25
CA ARG A 134 -13.37 -1.26 -9.30
C ARG A 134 -14.38 -1.56 -8.18
N ILE A 135 -15.11 -0.54 -7.72
CA ILE A 135 -16.18 -0.69 -6.72
C ILE A 135 -17.44 -1.35 -7.34
N SER A 136 -17.82 -0.96 -8.56
CA SER A 136 -19.08 -1.38 -9.22
C SER A 136 -19.05 -2.81 -9.74
N LYS A 137 -17.94 -3.27 -10.34
CA LYS A 137 -17.75 -4.65 -10.84
C LYS A 137 -18.19 -5.73 -9.83
N ARG A 138 -17.99 -5.50 -8.53
CA ARG A 138 -18.32 -6.48 -7.50
C ARG A 138 -19.74 -6.39 -6.93
N ARG A 139 -20.43 -5.25 -7.06
CA ARG A 139 -21.87 -5.17 -6.73
C ARG A 139 -22.70 -6.00 -7.72
N GLY A 140 -22.32 -6.04 -9.00
CA GLY A 140 -22.97 -6.86 -10.03
C GLY A 140 -22.88 -8.36 -9.75
N SER A 141 -21.70 -8.85 -9.37
CA SER A 141 -21.46 -10.27 -9.04
C SER A 141 -22.27 -10.82 -7.86
N THR A 142 -22.82 -9.94 -7.00
CA THR A 142 -23.63 -10.34 -5.83
C THR A 142 -25.13 -10.46 -6.16
N ILE A 143 -25.63 -9.70 -7.14
CA ILE A 143 -27.07 -9.62 -7.46
C ILE A 143 -27.52 -10.82 -8.31
N GLU A 144 -26.64 -11.40 -9.14
CA GLU A 144 -26.99 -12.51 -10.03
C GLU A 144 -27.20 -13.86 -9.33
N ILE A 145 -26.72 -14.03 -8.08
CA ILE A 145 -26.92 -15.28 -7.32
C ILE A 145 -28.32 -15.33 -6.65
N ALA A 146 -29.08 -14.23 -6.63
CA ALA A 146 -30.33 -14.12 -5.88
C ALA A 146 -31.62 -14.38 -6.68
N SER A 147 -31.56 -14.83 -7.94
CA SER A 147 -32.76 -15.11 -8.75
C SER A 147 -32.87 -16.59 -9.14
N PRO A 148 -33.81 -17.37 -8.58
CA PRO A 148 -34.11 -18.70 -9.09
C PRO A 148 -35.17 -18.59 -10.18
N SER A 149 -34.76 -18.54 -11.44
CA SER A 149 -35.69 -18.78 -12.55
C SER A 149 -35.02 -19.37 -13.79
N SER A 150 -35.43 -20.61 -14.06
CA SER A 150 -35.57 -21.24 -15.38
C SER A 150 -34.28 -21.69 -16.09
N ALA A 151 -34.08 -23.01 -16.05
CA ALA A 151 -33.12 -23.72 -16.87
C ALA A 151 -33.39 -23.52 -18.38
N SER A 152 -32.42 -22.93 -19.11
CA SER A 152 -32.07 -23.26 -20.50
C SER A 152 -30.74 -22.59 -20.92
N SER A 153 -29.76 -23.42 -21.30
CA SER A 153 -28.57 -23.15 -22.13
C SER A 153 -27.62 -22.01 -21.71
N LEU A 154 -26.52 -22.28 -21.00
CA LEU A 154 -25.18 -22.67 -21.50
C LEU A 154 -24.65 -21.77 -22.64
N SER A 155 -23.67 -20.90 -22.29
CA SER A 155 -22.65 -20.19 -23.12
C SER A 155 -22.61 -18.64 -23.11
N LEU A 156 -23.48 -17.92 -22.37
CA LEU A 156 -23.37 -16.45 -22.27
C LEU A 156 -22.52 -15.92 -21.10
N ASP A 157 -22.31 -16.72 -20.05
CA ASP A 157 -21.76 -16.25 -18.77
C ASP A 157 -20.27 -15.85 -18.82
N ASP A 158 -19.49 -16.55 -19.65
CA ASP A 158 -18.05 -16.27 -19.85
C ASP A 158 -17.79 -14.98 -20.67
N SER A 159 -18.76 -14.56 -21.50
CA SER A 159 -18.61 -13.37 -22.35
C SER A 159 -18.89 -12.05 -21.62
N ILE A 160 -19.67 -12.09 -20.54
CA ILE A 160 -20.01 -10.91 -19.73
C ILE A 160 -18.89 -10.64 -18.71
N SER A 161 -18.35 -11.68 -18.07
CA SER A 161 -17.23 -11.52 -17.13
C SER A 161 -15.98 -10.96 -17.82
N THR A 162 -15.69 -11.42 -19.04
CA THR A 162 -14.53 -10.98 -19.85
C THR A 162 -14.67 -9.52 -20.31
N GLN A 163 -15.85 -9.06 -20.70
CA GLN A 163 -16.08 -7.64 -21.06
C GLN A 163 -15.90 -6.69 -19.88
N ASP A 164 -16.29 -7.11 -18.67
CA ASP A 164 -16.14 -6.31 -17.46
C ASP A 164 -14.68 -6.29 -16.95
N GLU A 165 -13.93 -7.38 -17.15
CA GLU A 165 -12.46 -7.40 -16.97
C GLU A 165 -11.75 -6.45 -17.91
N ASP A 166 -12.09 -6.48 -19.21
CA ASP A 166 -11.51 -5.63 -20.23
C ASP A 166 -11.81 -4.14 -19.99
N THR A 167 -13.04 -3.85 -19.53
CA THR A 167 -13.45 -2.49 -19.17
C THR A 167 -12.66 -1.96 -17.97
N LEU A 168 -12.51 -2.78 -16.91
CA LEU A 168 -11.70 -2.40 -15.76
C LEU A 168 -10.22 -2.19 -16.14
N MET A 169 -9.66 -3.07 -16.98
CA MET A 169 -8.28 -2.93 -17.45
C MET A 169 -8.10 -1.68 -18.31
N SER A 170 -9.09 -1.34 -19.13
CA SER A 170 -9.10 -0.09 -19.89
C SER A 170 -9.05 1.14 -18.98
N HIS A 171 -9.93 1.21 -17.98
CA HIS A 171 -9.91 2.30 -16.99
C HIS A 171 -8.60 2.38 -16.22
N ARG A 172 -8.04 1.22 -15.82
CA ARG A 172 -6.72 1.16 -15.15
C ARG A 172 -5.61 1.73 -16.02
N LEU A 173 -5.55 1.34 -17.29
CA LEU A 173 -4.52 1.82 -18.22
C LEU A 173 -4.65 3.31 -18.50
N ALA A 174 -5.88 3.82 -18.65
CA ALA A 174 -6.15 5.25 -18.83
C ALA A 174 -5.72 6.08 -17.61
N ALA A 175 -6.01 5.60 -16.40
CA ALA A 175 -5.58 6.23 -15.15
C ALA A 175 -4.05 6.23 -15.02
N LEU A 176 -3.38 5.10 -15.30
CA LEU A 176 -1.91 5.01 -15.27
C LEU A 176 -1.24 5.94 -16.28
N LYS A 177 -1.78 6.02 -17.51
CA LYS A 177 -1.26 6.92 -18.54
C LYS A 177 -1.38 8.38 -18.09
N SER A 178 -2.55 8.77 -17.60
CA SER A 178 -2.80 10.13 -17.11
C SER A 178 -1.93 10.46 -15.89
N LEU A 179 -1.70 9.48 -15.01
CA LEU A 179 -0.85 9.65 -13.84
C LEU A 179 0.60 9.86 -14.27
N SER A 180 1.10 9.07 -15.22
CA SER A 180 2.43 9.26 -15.80
C SER A 180 2.60 10.66 -16.39
N GLU A 181 1.59 11.17 -17.11
CA GLU A 181 1.60 12.53 -17.66
C GLU A 181 1.64 13.61 -16.58
N ALA A 182 0.83 13.48 -15.52
CA ALA A 182 0.82 14.40 -14.38
C ALA A 182 2.14 14.37 -13.58
N LEU A 183 2.74 13.19 -13.40
CA LEU A 183 4.03 13.04 -12.74
C LEU A 183 5.16 13.73 -13.50
N ASN A 184 5.13 13.71 -14.84
CA ASN A 184 6.14 14.39 -15.67
C ASN A 184 6.15 15.92 -15.49
N THR A 185 5.06 16.49 -14.97
CA THR A 185 4.93 17.91 -14.67
C THR A 185 4.92 18.22 -13.18
N ALA A 186 5.14 17.21 -12.32
CA ALA A 186 4.95 17.32 -10.87
C ALA A 186 3.60 18.00 -10.52
N ASP A 187 2.52 17.55 -11.16
CA ASP A 187 1.20 18.10 -10.93
C ASP A 187 0.60 17.51 -9.63
N PRO A 188 0.07 18.33 -8.68
CA PRO A 188 -0.51 17.84 -7.43
C PRO A 188 -1.66 16.83 -7.56
N ALA A 189 -2.38 16.79 -8.69
CA ALA A 189 -3.38 15.75 -8.93
C ALA A 189 -2.77 14.35 -8.97
N ALA A 190 -1.46 14.22 -9.21
CA ALA A 190 -0.76 12.94 -9.13
C ALA A 190 -0.81 12.35 -7.71
N PHE A 191 -0.97 13.14 -6.64
CA PHE A 191 -1.19 12.60 -5.29
C PHE A 191 -2.45 11.73 -5.22
N LEU A 192 -3.54 12.15 -5.87
CA LEU A 192 -4.78 11.38 -5.92
C LEU A 192 -4.58 10.05 -6.64
N GLY A 193 -3.93 10.09 -7.81
CA GLY A 193 -3.63 8.88 -8.57
C GLY A 193 -2.76 7.90 -7.77
N ILE A 194 -1.67 8.37 -7.15
CA ILE A 194 -0.82 7.54 -6.30
C ILE A 194 -1.63 6.97 -5.12
N ALA A 195 -2.45 7.78 -4.46
CA ALA A 195 -3.23 7.33 -3.31
C ALA A 195 -4.25 6.25 -3.68
N VAL A 196 -4.92 6.35 -4.83
CA VAL A 196 -5.86 5.34 -5.31
C VAL A 196 -5.14 4.03 -5.65
N PHE A 197 -4.01 4.08 -6.35
CA PHE A 197 -3.23 2.86 -6.66
C PHE A 197 -2.64 2.23 -5.40
N ALA A 198 -2.06 3.03 -4.51
CA ALA A 198 -1.54 2.58 -3.23
C ALA A 198 -2.65 1.93 -2.39
N PHE A 199 -3.84 2.53 -2.32
CA PHE A 199 -4.97 1.96 -1.60
C PHE A 199 -5.31 0.54 -2.09
N PHE A 200 -5.47 0.34 -3.40
CA PHE A 200 -5.80 -0.98 -3.94
C PHE A 200 -4.66 -1.99 -3.80
N GLU A 201 -3.39 -1.57 -3.85
CA GLU A 201 -2.28 -2.48 -3.57
C GLU A 201 -2.19 -2.85 -2.09
N VAL A 202 -2.33 -1.89 -1.18
CA VAL A 202 -2.32 -2.14 0.27
C VAL A 202 -3.49 -3.03 0.68
N VAL A 203 -4.67 -2.77 0.12
CA VAL A 203 -5.91 -3.40 0.59
C VAL A 203 -6.28 -4.65 -0.20
N SER A 204 -5.98 -4.78 -1.48
CA SER A 204 -6.54 -5.86 -2.30
C SER A 204 -5.50 -6.69 -3.05
N ASP A 205 -4.63 -6.04 -3.81
CA ASP A 205 -3.89 -6.68 -4.90
C ASP A 205 -2.39 -6.88 -4.60
N GLY A 206 -1.85 -6.27 -3.55
CA GLY A 206 -0.43 -6.27 -3.23
C GLY A 206 0.00 -7.32 -2.21
N VAL A 207 1.31 -7.56 -2.16
CA VAL A 207 1.96 -8.31 -1.09
C VAL A 207 1.93 -7.47 0.19
N PHE A 208 1.52 -8.05 1.32
CA PHE A 208 1.30 -7.27 2.53
C PHE A 208 2.63 -6.72 3.06
N GLY A 209 2.73 -5.40 3.15
CA GLY A 209 3.93 -4.67 3.53
C GLY A 209 4.80 -4.22 2.35
N GLU A 210 4.51 -4.59 1.10
CA GLU A 210 5.33 -4.26 -0.08
C GLU A 210 4.66 -3.22 -0.99
N TRP A 211 4.46 -2.02 -0.45
CA TRP A 211 3.84 -0.88 -1.15
C TRP A 211 4.78 0.32 -1.27
N ASP A 212 6.07 0.13 -1.00
CA ASP A 212 7.07 1.19 -0.94
C ASP A 212 7.24 1.92 -2.27
N CYS A 213 6.98 1.25 -3.40
CA CYS A 213 7.07 1.86 -4.72
C CYS A 213 6.16 3.09 -4.89
N HIS A 214 4.89 2.99 -4.45
CA HIS A 214 3.94 4.12 -4.48
C HIS A 214 4.33 5.19 -3.49
N LEU A 215 4.74 4.78 -2.30
CA LEU A 215 5.12 5.69 -1.22
C LEU A 215 6.36 6.52 -1.56
N ARG A 216 7.37 5.91 -2.20
CA ARG A 216 8.55 6.62 -2.73
C ARG A 216 8.15 7.59 -3.84
N GLY A 217 7.20 7.21 -4.68
CA GLY A 217 6.62 8.11 -5.69
C GLY A 217 5.93 9.32 -5.07
N ALA A 218 5.08 9.10 -4.06
CA ALA A 218 4.42 10.17 -3.31
C ALA A 218 5.42 11.07 -2.60
N ARG A 219 6.44 10.50 -1.95
CA ARG A 219 7.50 11.26 -1.29
C ARG A 219 8.26 12.14 -2.27
N SER A 220 8.70 11.57 -3.39
CA SER A 220 9.40 12.33 -4.43
C SER A 220 8.55 13.45 -5.01
N LEU A 221 7.22 13.28 -5.07
CA LEU A 221 6.30 14.32 -5.51
C LEU A 221 6.12 15.40 -4.44
N LEU A 222 6.05 15.04 -3.15
CA LEU A 222 6.04 16.01 -2.05
C LEU A 222 7.31 16.85 -2.06
N ASP A 223 8.48 16.24 -2.24
CA ASP A 223 9.76 16.96 -2.25
C ASP A 223 9.84 18.01 -3.38
N CYS A 224 9.03 17.90 -4.44
CA CYS A 224 8.89 18.92 -5.48
C CYS A 224 8.06 20.13 -5.06
N HIS A 225 7.24 20.01 -4.03
CA HIS A 225 6.28 21.03 -3.59
C HIS A 225 6.57 21.59 -2.19
N CYS A 226 7.11 20.78 -1.30
CA CYS A 226 7.45 21.17 0.07
C CYS A 226 8.66 20.38 0.58
N SER A 227 9.53 21.05 1.35
CA SER A 227 10.70 20.45 2.00
C SER A 227 10.60 20.46 3.52
N ASN A 228 9.57 21.10 4.08
CA ASN A 228 9.36 21.22 5.53
C ASN A 228 7.86 21.32 5.87
N SER A 229 7.56 21.21 7.17
CA SER A 229 6.20 21.21 7.70
C SER A 229 5.41 22.50 7.39
N GLN A 230 6.08 23.65 7.31
CA GLN A 230 5.41 24.92 7.02
C GLN A 230 4.95 24.98 5.56
N GLU A 231 5.85 24.68 4.62
CA GLU A 231 5.52 24.62 3.19
C GLU A 231 4.46 23.57 2.90
N PHE A 232 4.50 22.43 3.62
CA PHE A 232 3.47 21.42 3.52
C PHE A 232 2.11 21.94 3.99
N HIS A 233 2.04 22.62 5.12
CA HIS A 233 0.80 23.22 5.61
C HIS A 233 0.24 24.25 4.62
N GLU A 234 1.10 25.10 4.04
CA GLU A 234 0.70 26.05 2.98
C GLU A 234 0.13 25.33 1.73
N LEU A 235 0.73 24.22 1.32
CA LEU A 235 0.23 23.39 0.23
C LEU A 235 -1.12 22.73 0.58
N SER A 236 -1.28 22.24 1.80
CA SER A 236 -2.50 21.63 2.30
C SER A 236 -3.67 22.61 2.37
N HIS A 237 -3.43 23.88 2.69
CA HIS A 237 -4.46 24.93 2.62
C HIS A 237 -4.97 25.17 1.20
N ARG A 238 -4.14 24.93 0.18
CA ARG A 238 -4.53 25.06 -1.22
C ARG A 238 -5.37 23.87 -1.71
N PHE A 239 -5.18 22.70 -1.10
CA PHE A 239 -5.83 21.46 -1.51
C PHE A 239 -6.37 20.71 -0.29
N THR A 240 -7.59 21.07 0.14
CA THR A 240 -8.29 20.37 1.22
C THR A 240 -8.33 18.87 0.97
N GLY A 241 -7.98 18.06 1.98
CA GLY A 241 -7.84 16.60 1.86
C GLY A 241 -6.40 16.11 1.73
N LEU A 242 -5.42 16.98 1.42
CA LEU A 242 -4.03 16.56 1.23
C LEU A 242 -3.39 16.02 2.51
N GLU A 243 -3.67 16.63 3.67
CA GLU A 243 -3.13 16.17 4.96
C GLU A 243 -3.58 14.75 5.28
N GLU A 244 -4.85 14.44 5.01
CA GLU A 244 -5.42 13.12 5.19
C GLU A 244 -4.77 12.09 4.27
N ILE A 245 -4.52 12.44 3.01
CA ILE A 245 -3.83 11.57 2.06
C ILE A 245 -2.38 11.30 2.52
N VAL A 246 -1.66 12.33 2.95
CA VAL A 246 -0.30 12.18 3.48
C VAL A 246 -0.29 11.39 4.79
N ALA A 247 -1.32 11.54 5.64
CA ALA A 247 -1.47 10.73 6.84
C ALA A 247 -1.60 9.23 6.51
N TYR A 248 -2.37 8.87 5.48
CA TYR A 248 -2.42 7.49 4.99
C TYR A 248 -1.08 7.00 4.45
N PHE A 249 -0.35 7.83 3.69
CA PHE A 249 0.99 7.46 3.21
C PHE A 249 1.97 7.23 4.36
N ALA A 250 2.01 8.11 5.35
CA ALA A 250 2.87 7.99 6.51
C ALA A 250 2.49 6.80 7.42
N TRP A 251 1.18 6.49 7.51
CA TRP A 251 0.68 5.29 8.15
C TRP A 251 1.17 4.03 7.42
N TRP A 252 0.93 3.93 6.10
CA TRP A 252 1.36 2.79 5.30
C TRP A 252 2.88 2.63 5.30
N ASP A 253 3.65 3.70 5.22
CA ASP A 253 5.11 3.67 5.32
C ASP A 253 5.57 2.97 6.59
N THR A 254 5.04 3.41 7.73
CA THR A 254 5.39 2.89 9.05
C THR A 254 4.98 1.43 9.21
N ILE A 255 3.74 1.10 8.88
CA ILE A 255 3.21 -0.27 8.99
C ILE A 255 3.93 -1.22 8.03
N GLY A 256 4.23 -0.78 6.81
CA GLY A 256 4.88 -1.61 5.81
C GLY A 256 6.31 -1.91 6.20
N ALA A 257 7.04 -0.90 6.68
CA ALA A 257 8.38 -1.09 7.22
C ALA A 257 8.39 -2.01 8.44
N LEU A 258 7.44 -1.85 9.37
CA LEU A 258 7.26 -2.73 10.53
C LEU A 258 7.03 -4.19 10.11
N VAL A 259 6.14 -4.41 9.15
CA VAL A 259 5.84 -5.74 8.59
C VAL A 259 7.10 -6.35 7.99
N ARG A 260 7.79 -5.64 7.09
CA ARG A 260 9.01 -6.13 6.43
C ARG A 260 10.12 -6.46 7.43
N GLN A 261 10.32 -5.63 8.45
CA GLN A 261 11.34 -5.86 9.48
C GLN A 261 10.98 -7.06 10.36
N SER A 262 9.70 -7.27 10.66
CA SER A 262 9.25 -8.37 11.54
C SER A 262 9.26 -9.74 10.86
N THR A 263 9.25 -9.78 9.52
CA THR A 263 9.20 -11.01 8.72
C THR A 263 10.47 -11.31 7.94
N SER A 264 11.33 -10.32 7.67
CA SER A 264 12.59 -10.52 6.98
C SER A 264 13.63 -11.19 7.88
N ASN A 265 14.16 -12.33 7.46
CA ASN A 265 15.32 -12.98 8.08
C ASN A 265 16.65 -12.31 7.68
N THR A 266 16.61 -11.37 6.72
CA THR A 266 17.77 -10.65 6.22
C THR A 266 17.81 -9.24 6.80
N LEU A 267 18.91 -8.91 7.46
CA LEU A 267 19.22 -7.58 8.00
C LEU A 267 19.58 -6.62 6.85
N ASP A 268 18.66 -6.37 5.93
CA ASP A 268 18.87 -5.38 4.87
C ASP A 268 18.60 -3.99 5.44
N THR A 269 19.69 -3.31 5.81
CA THR A 269 19.73 -1.95 6.38
C THR A 269 19.23 -0.86 5.42
N THR A 270 18.76 -1.21 4.23
CA THR A 270 18.28 -0.26 3.21
C THR A 270 16.79 0.11 3.35
N ASN A 271 16.05 -0.50 4.28
CA ASN A 271 14.60 -0.35 4.44
C ASN A 271 14.19 0.54 5.63
N GLY A 272 14.70 1.76 5.67
CA GLY A 272 14.20 2.80 6.59
C GLY A 272 12.82 3.35 6.19
N LEU A 273 12.29 4.25 7.03
CA LEU A 273 11.06 4.99 6.75
C LEU A 273 11.25 5.96 5.58
N ILE A 274 10.28 6.02 4.68
CA ILE A 274 10.29 6.87 3.46
C ILE A 274 9.93 8.32 3.80
N PHE A 275 8.96 8.50 4.69
CA PHE A 275 8.50 9.81 5.15
C PHE A 275 9.27 10.25 6.39
N ASP A 276 9.35 11.56 6.63
CA ASP A 276 9.95 12.12 7.85
C ASP A 276 8.92 12.19 9.00
N ASP A 277 9.38 12.45 10.23
CA ASP A 277 8.49 12.59 11.39
C ASP A 277 7.51 13.76 11.29
N TRP A 278 7.93 14.83 10.62
CA TRP A 278 7.05 15.98 10.40
C TRP A 278 5.91 15.64 9.45
N HIS A 279 6.09 14.69 8.51
CA HIS A 279 4.97 14.14 7.73
C HIS A 279 4.06 13.31 8.61
N ARG A 280 4.63 12.47 9.50
CA ARG A 280 3.85 11.69 10.47
C ARG A 280 3.06 12.55 11.46
N SER A 281 3.48 13.79 11.66
CA SER A 281 2.74 14.74 12.48
C SER A 281 1.40 15.12 11.85
N SER A 282 1.15 14.78 10.58
CA SER A 282 -0.19 14.90 9.97
C SER A 282 -1.19 13.84 10.46
N LEU A 283 -0.72 12.76 11.11
CA LEU A 283 -1.61 11.80 11.77
C LEU A 283 -2.19 12.45 13.03
N GLY A 284 -3.30 13.16 12.86
CA GLY A 284 -4.04 13.78 13.96
C GLY A 284 -4.87 12.77 14.77
N GLN A 285 -5.42 13.24 15.89
CA GLN A 285 -6.28 12.42 16.77
C GLN A 285 -7.46 11.77 16.01
N GLY A 286 -8.06 12.50 15.06
CA GLY A 286 -9.15 11.98 14.23
C GLY A 286 -8.73 10.78 13.35
N PHE A 287 -7.47 10.71 12.92
CA PHE A 287 -6.94 9.55 12.19
C PHE A 287 -6.83 8.34 13.14
N PHE A 288 -6.21 8.54 14.32
CA PHE A 288 -6.05 7.49 15.32
C PHE A 288 -7.39 6.96 15.86
N ASP A 289 -8.39 7.82 16.04
CA ASP A 289 -9.74 7.41 16.45
C ASP A 289 -10.49 6.60 15.39
N ARG A 290 -10.12 6.77 14.12
CA ARG A 290 -10.64 6.00 12.99
C ARG A 290 -10.01 4.63 12.92
N VAL A 291 -8.67 4.57 12.92
CA VAL A 291 -7.94 3.29 12.78
C VAL A 291 -7.88 2.48 14.08
N GLY A 292 -8.17 3.08 15.23
CA GLY A 292 -8.18 2.42 16.54
C GLY A 292 -6.80 2.13 17.14
N CYS A 293 -5.73 2.58 16.48
CA CYS A 293 -4.36 2.51 16.99
C CYS A 293 -4.07 3.72 17.89
N PRO A 294 -3.67 3.53 19.15
CA PRO A 294 -3.26 4.65 20.00
C PRO A 294 -2.05 5.40 19.45
N PRO A 295 -1.98 6.74 19.57
CA PRO A 295 -0.83 7.52 19.11
C PRO A 295 0.49 7.02 19.71
N GLU A 296 0.52 6.70 21.00
CA GLU A 296 1.70 6.19 21.69
C GLU A 296 2.16 4.82 21.17
N THR A 297 1.22 3.99 20.72
CA THR A 297 1.51 2.69 20.12
C THR A 297 2.07 2.87 18.71
N PHE A 298 1.52 3.81 17.93
CA PHE A 298 2.03 4.13 16.61
C PHE A 298 3.46 4.68 16.67
N TRP A 299 3.75 5.62 17.56
CA TRP A 299 5.10 6.17 17.71
C TRP A 299 6.11 5.14 18.23
N LEU A 300 5.66 4.16 19.02
CA LEU A 300 6.49 3.00 19.35
C LEU A 300 6.84 2.18 18.09
N PHE A 301 5.91 1.94 17.16
CA PHE A 301 6.25 1.31 15.88
C PHE A 301 7.28 2.12 15.08
N VAL A 302 7.13 3.44 15.02
CA VAL A 302 8.11 4.33 14.37
C VAL A 302 9.50 4.16 14.98
N SER A 303 9.58 4.14 16.31
CA SER A 303 10.85 3.94 17.05
C SER A 303 11.48 2.58 16.74
N LEU A 304 10.69 1.51 16.79
CA LEU A 304 11.14 0.15 16.49
C LEU A 304 11.69 0.02 15.07
N VAL A 305 11.00 0.63 14.10
CA VAL A 305 11.40 0.60 12.68
C VAL A 305 12.66 1.40 12.41
N LYS A 306 12.80 2.58 13.04
CA LYS A 306 14.00 3.40 12.85
C LYS A 306 15.26 2.70 13.33
N GLY A 307 15.13 1.81 14.33
CA GLY A 307 16.26 1.07 14.87
C GLY A 307 17.40 2.02 15.23
N ASP A 308 17.11 3.06 16.03
CA ASP A 308 18.16 3.99 16.47
C ASP A 308 19.31 3.16 17.06
N ALA A 309 20.51 3.32 16.50
CA ALA A 309 21.70 2.54 16.85
C ALA A 309 22.13 2.68 18.33
N SER A 310 21.41 3.50 19.11
CA SER A 310 21.57 3.71 20.55
C SER A 310 20.33 3.37 21.38
N ALA A 311 19.20 2.96 20.78
CA ALA A 311 18.02 2.54 21.53
C ALA A 311 18.33 1.22 22.22
N ASP A 312 18.53 1.28 23.53
CA ASP A 312 18.74 0.12 24.37
C ASP A 312 17.60 -0.87 24.12
N LEU A 313 17.91 -2.10 23.72
CA LEU A 313 16.92 -3.18 23.61
C LEU A 313 16.05 -3.24 24.88
N SER A 314 16.64 -2.94 26.03
CA SER A 314 15.94 -2.82 27.31
C SER A 314 14.86 -1.74 27.30
N GLU A 315 15.09 -0.58 26.68
CA GLU A 315 14.09 0.49 26.57
C GLU A 315 12.93 0.09 25.66
N SER A 316 13.22 -0.46 24.48
CA SER A 316 12.19 -0.93 23.54
C SER A 316 11.32 -2.03 24.15
N LEU A 317 11.94 -2.96 24.88
CA LEU A 317 11.22 -4.01 25.62
C LEU A 317 10.43 -3.44 26.79
N SER A 318 10.97 -2.48 27.55
CA SER A 318 10.25 -1.82 28.64
C SER A 318 9.00 -1.09 28.13
N GLN A 319 9.11 -0.39 27.01
CA GLN A 319 7.98 0.26 26.35
C GLN A 319 6.95 -0.76 25.85
N ALA A 320 7.38 -1.87 25.24
CA ALA A 320 6.48 -2.94 24.83
C ALA A 320 5.76 -3.60 26.03
N MET A 321 6.46 -3.83 27.14
CA MET A 321 5.86 -4.33 28.39
C MET A 321 4.84 -3.35 28.97
N SER A 322 5.12 -2.05 28.92
CA SER A 322 4.17 -1.01 29.34
C SER A 322 2.87 -1.08 28.55
N GLN A 323 2.92 -1.42 27.25
CA GLN A 323 1.72 -1.64 26.45
C GLN A 323 0.88 -2.83 26.96
N LEU A 324 1.52 -3.95 27.34
CA LEU A 324 0.82 -5.12 27.89
C LEU A 324 0.10 -4.83 29.21
N LEU A 325 0.67 -3.96 30.06
CA LEU A 325 0.06 -3.58 31.34
C LEU A 325 -1.25 -2.79 31.18
N ARG A 326 -1.54 -2.29 29.98
CA ARG A 326 -2.73 -1.47 29.68
C ARG A 326 -3.84 -2.25 29.00
N LEU A 327 -3.67 -3.56 28.80
CA LEU A 327 -4.67 -4.42 28.18
C LEU A 327 -5.93 -4.55 29.03
N GLY A 328 -7.09 -4.68 28.37
CA GLY A 328 -8.36 -5.00 29.00
C GLY A 328 -9.01 -3.85 29.77
N MET A 329 -8.46 -2.64 29.69
CA MET A 329 -9.01 -1.44 30.33
C MET A 329 -10.33 -0.98 29.69
N ASP A 330 -10.51 -1.23 28.39
CA ASP A 330 -11.70 -0.88 27.62
C ASP A 330 -12.25 -2.14 26.92
N ARG A 331 -13.51 -2.48 27.19
CA ARG A 331 -14.18 -3.69 26.65
C ARG A 331 -14.96 -3.42 25.36
N THR A 332 -15.02 -2.18 24.90
CA THR A 332 -15.67 -1.82 23.64
C THR A 332 -14.90 -2.38 22.44
N GLU A 333 -15.51 -2.35 21.26
CA GLU A 333 -14.81 -2.74 20.02
C GLU A 333 -13.59 -1.86 19.73
N ARG A 334 -13.62 -0.58 20.14
CA ARG A 334 -12.45 0.31 20.08
C ARG A 334 -11.36 -0.18 21.03
N GLY A 335 -11.71 -0.51 22.29
CA GLY A 335 -10.79 -1.06 23.28
C GLY A 335 -10.12 -2.35 22.82
N LYS A 336 -10.87 -3.25 22.20
CA LYS A 336 -10.34 -4.46 21.56
C LYS A 336 -9.32 -4.14 20.46
N CYS A 337 -9.63 -3.18 19.60
CA CYS A 337 -8.70 -2.73 18.56
C CYS A 337 -7.42 -2.12 19.16
N VAL A 338 -7.56 -1.28 20.17
CA VAL A 338 -6.41 -0.71 20.91
C VAL A 338 -5.53 -1.81 21.48
N ASP A 339 -6.12 -2.80 22.15
CA ASP A 339 -5.41 -3.91 22.78
C ASP A 339 -4.67 -4.80 21.77
N ILE A 340 -5.25 -5.00 20.57
CA ILE A 340 -4.60 -5.81 19.53
C ILE A 340 -3.34 -5.12 18.99
N TYR A 341 -3.37 -3.79 18.84
CA TYR A 341 -2.20 -3.00 18.45
C TYR A 341 -1.12 -3.02 19.53
N ARG A 342 -1.50 -3.00 20.81
CA ARG A 342 -0.58 -3.16 21.94
C ARG A 342 0.08 -4.54 22.02
N CYS A 343 -0.62 -5.59 21.60
CA CYS A 343 0.01 -6.91 21.47
C CYS A 343 0.97 -6.96 20.28
N ALA A 344 0.63 -6.27 19.18
CA ALA A 344 1.48 -6.21 18.00
C ALA A 344 2.83 -5.50 18.25
N THR A 345 2.90 -4.52 19.15
CA THR A 345 4.19 -3.89 19.54
C THR A 345 5.14 -4.88 20.17
N VAL A 346 4.62 -5.80 20.98
CA VAL A 346 5.42 -6.85 21.62
C VAL A 346 5.97 -7.81 20.58
N ILE A 347 5.13 -8.22 19.62
CA ILE A 347 5.57 -9.07 18.51
C ILE A 347 6.67 -8.37 17.71
N ALA A 348 6.46 -7.10 17.34
CA ALA A 348 7.45 -6.35 16.55
C ALA A 348 8.77 -6.13 17.31
N ALA A 349 8.69 -5.77 18.60
CA ALA A 349 9.88 -5.55 19.42
C ALA A 349 10.73 -6.81 19.61
N LEU A 350 10.09 -7.98 19.68
CA LEU A 350 10.79 -9.26 19.84
C LEU A 350 11.25 -9.83 18.48
N ALA A 351 10.49 -9.62 17.41
CA ALA A 351 10.83 -10.10 16.06
C ALA A 351 12.11 -9.48 15.47
N GLY A 352 12.42 -8.23 15.83
CA GLY A 352 13.61 -7.54 15.32
C GLY A 352 14.95 -8.07 15.82
N HIS A 353 14.95 -9.03 16.76
CA HIS A 353 16.17 -9.44 17.47
C HIS A 353 16.41 -10.96 17.49
N ASP A 354 15.79 -11.74 16.60
CA ASP A 354 15.74 -13.23 16.54
C ASP A 354 17.08 -13.97 16.79
N GLN A 355 18.25 -13.31 16.73
CA GLN A 355 19.58 -13.89 17.01
C GLN A 355 20.04 -13.81 18.49
N ILE A 356 19.36 -13.07 19.38
CA ILE A 356 19.81 -12.80 20.77
C ILE A 356 18.73 -13.14 21.82
N LEU A 357 17.54 -13.62 21.43
CA LEU A 357 16.44 -13.76 22.39
C LEU A 357 16.60 -14.96 23.35
N PRO A 358 16.43 -14.76 24.66
CA PRO A 358 16.30 -15.85 25.63
C PRO A 358 14.97 -16.60 25.45
N ALA A 359 14.90 -17.86 25.91
CA ALA A 359 13.70 -18.71 25.81
C ALA A 359 12.42 -18.07 26.40
N SER A 360 12.54 -17.18 27.38
CA SER A 360 11.42 -16.41 27.96
C SER A 360 10.71 -15.51 26.94
N SER A 361 11.40 -15.13 25.87
CA SER A 361 10.83 -14.31 24.82
C SER A 361 9.89 -15.07 23.90
N GLU A 362 10.11 -16.38 23.70
CA GLU A 362 9.18 -17.23 22.95
C GLU A 362 7.84 -17.34 23.67
N THR A 363 7.87 -17.52 25.00
CA THR A 363 6.65 -17.52 25.83
C THR A 363 5.89 -16.19 25.73
N THR A 364 6.62 -15.07 25.70
CA THR A 364 6.02 -13.74 25.57
C THR A 364 5.39 -13.52 24.19
N LEU A 365 6.07 -13.98 23.13
CA LEU A 365 5.53 -13.97 21.78
C LEU A 365 4.26 -14.82 21.67
N GLU A 366 4.29 -16.04 22.20
CA GLU A 366 3.14 -16.94 22.20
C GLU A 366 1.95 -16.31 22.95
N PHE A 367 2.18 -15.72 24.13
CA PHE A 367 1.16 -14.99 24.86
C PHE A 367 0.57 -13.84 24.05
N ALA A 368 1.40 -13.05 23.36
CA ALA A 368 0.93 -11.94 22.52
C ALA A 368 0.09 -12.45 21.33
N VAL A 369 0.50 -13.55 20.68
CA VAL A 369 -0.23 -14.19 19.58
C VAL A 369 -1.58 -14.73 20.06
N ASP A 370 -1.60 -15.44 21.20
CA ASP A 370 -2.82 -15.98 21.81
C ASP A 370 -3.79 -14.86 22.18
N ARG A 371 -3.26 -13.76 22.75
CA ARG A 371 -4.08 -12.61 23.11
C ARG A 371 -4.70 -11.95 21.89
N ILE A 372 -3.95 -11.80 20.79
CA ILE A 372 -4.45 -11.32 19.50
C ILE A 372 -5.57 -12.22 18.98
N CYS A 373 -5.36 -13.53 18.98
CA CYS A 373 -6.36 -14.50 18.53
C CYS A 373 -7.64 -14.43 19.37
N HIS A 374 -7.52 -14.36 20.69
CA HIS A 374 -8.66 -14.23 21.59
C HIS A 374 -9.45 -12.93 21.35
N ILE A 375 -8.75 -11.81 21.13
CA ILE A 375 -9.40 -10.54 20.80
C ILE A 375 -10.17 -10.66 19.49
N ILE A 376 -9.55 -11.21 18.43
CA ILE A 376 -10.17 -11.42 17.11
C ILE A 376 -11.41 -12.30 17.21
N GLU A 377 -11.34 -13.40 17.96
CA GLU A 377 -12.46 -14.34 18.12
C GLU A 377 -13.65 -13.68 18.84
N SER A 378 -13.37 -12.78 19.78
CA SER A 378 -14.40 -12.04 20.52
C SER A 378 -14.87 -10.75 19.85
N ALA A 379 -14.18 -10.28 18.80
CA ALA A 379 -14.48 -9.02 18.13
C ALA A 379 -15.68 -9.15 17.19
N CYS A 380 -16.47 -8.10 17.09
CA CYS A 380 -17.61 -8.05 16.21
C CYS A 380 -17.14 -7.79 14.77
N SER A 381 -17.36 -8.72 13.85
CA SER A 381 -16.92 -8.58 12.44
C SER A 381 -17.61 -7.43 11.70
N SER A 382 -18.74 -6.93 12.22
CA SER A 382 -19.43 -5.75 11.71
C SER A 382 -18.93 -4.43 12.28
N SER A 383 -18.00 -4.45 13.23
CA SER A 383 -17.40 -3.25 13.80
C SER A 383 -16.45 -2.59 12.81
N ARG A 384 -16.48 -1.25 12.73
CA ARG A 384 -15.52 -0.46 11.94
C ARG A 384 -14.07 -0.75 12.22
N PHE A 385 -13.77 -1.11 13.46
CA PHE A 385 -12.41 -1.38 13.90
C PHE A 385 -11.90 -2.75 13.44
N TYR A 386 -12.79 -3.66 13.02
CA TYR A 386 -12.41 -5.03 12.67
C TYR A 386 -11.42 -5.06 11.51
N ILE A 387 -11.67 -4.31 10.43
CA ILE A 387 -10.77 -4.23 9.26
C ILE A 387 -9.42 -3.58 9.57
N HIS A 388 -9.35 -2.80 10.65
CA HIS A 388 -8.13 -2.14 11.10
C HIS A 388 -7.26 -3.06 11.97
N MET A 389 -7.73 -4.27 12.32
CA MET A 389 -6.94 -5.27 13.04
C MET A 389 -5.92 -6.01 12.15
N ALA A 390 -5.81 -5.65 10.87
CA ALA A 390 -5.07 -6.41 9.87
C ALA A 390 -3.57 -6.50 10.15
N THR A 391 -2.94 -5.42 10.59
CA THR A 391 -1.49 -5.45 10.88
C THR A 391 -1.19 -6.36 12.08
N PRO A 392 -1.87 -6.22 13.24
CA PRO A 392 -1.72 -7.17 14.33
C PRO A 392 -2.03 -8.62 13.95
N ALA A 393 -3.10 -8.85 13.19
CA ALA A 393 -3.48 -10.19 12.72
C ALA A 393 -2.39 -10.81 11.83
N TYR A 394 -1.78 -10.01 10.95
CA TYR A 394 -0.69 -10.46 10.09
C TYR A 394 0.55 -10.82 10.90
N LEU A 395 1.00 -9.95 11.81
CA LEU A 395 2.16 -10.21 12.65
C LEU A 395 1.95 -11.46 13.52
N ALA A 396 0.76 -11.64 14.08
CA ALA A 396 0.39 -12.86 14.79
C ALA A 396 0.38 -14.09 13.87
N GLY A 397 -0.12 -13.97 12.64
CA GLY A 397 -0.12 -15.05 11.65
C GLY A 397 1.28 -15.53 11.30
N MET A 398 2.21 -14.62 11.08
CA MET A 398 3.60 -14.97 10.78
C MET A 398 4.30 -15.67 11.96
N ARG A 399 3.85 -15.40 13.18
CA ARG A 399 4.38 -15.97 14.43
C ARG A 399 3.52 -17.09 15.03
N ALA A 400 2.44 -17.50 14.37
CA ALA A 400 1.59 -18.61 14.84
C ALA A 400 2.40 -19.91 15.01
N THR A 401 2.06 -20.65 16.06
CA THR A 401 2.68 -21.91 16.51
C THR A 401 1.67 -23.05 16.67
N THR A 402 0.36 -22.75 16.67
CA THR A 402 -0.69 -23.77 16.88
C THR A 402 -1.76 -23.75 15.79
N HIS A 403 -2.37 -24.92 15.53
CA HIS A 403 -3.51 -25.05 14.62
C HIS A 403 -4.69 -24.13 15.01
N ALA A 404 -4.91 -23.92 16.32
CA ALA A 404 -5.98 -23.08 16.83
C ALA A 404 -5.78 -21.61 16.43
N GLN A 405 -4.57 -21.08 16.62
CA GLN A 405 -4.20 -19.72 16.18
C GLN A 405 -4.41 -19.56 14.67
N CYS A 406 -3.92 -20.51 13.85
CA CYS A 406 -4.09 -20.50 12.40
C CYS A 406 -5.59 -20.48 12.00
N LYS A 407 -6.43 -21.27 12.67
CA LYS A 407 -7.87 -21.30 12.41
C LYS A 407 -8.54 -19.96 12.70
N THR A 408 -8.22 -19.33 13.83
CA THR A 408 -8.78 -18.02 14.21
C THR A 408 -8.37 -16.94 13.21
N LEU A 409 -7.08 -16.89 12.85
CA LEU A 409 -6.56 -15.90 11.90
C LEU A 409 -7.08 -16.11 10.48
N ARG A 410 -7.22 -17.36 10.02
CA ARG A 410 -7.89 -17.69 8.75
C ARG A 410 -9.33 -17.17 8.73
N THR A 411 -10.05 -17.32 9.84
CA THR A 411 -11.43 -16.83 9.96
C THR A 411 -11.47 -15.30 9.87
N TYR A 412 -10.53 -14.61 10.51
CA TYR A 412 -10.38 -13.16 10.40
C TYR A 412 -10.16 -12.69 8.96
N TRP A 413 -9.23 -13.31 8.23
CA TRP A 413 -8.97 -12.96 6.83
C TRP A 413 -10.17 -13.20 5.93
N ARG A 414 -10.84 -14.35 6.07
CA ARG A 414 -12.09 -14.64 5.34
C ARG A 414 -13.17 -13.60 5.63
N ASN A 415 -13.30 -13.15 6.87
CA ASN A 415 -14.24 -12.09 7.22
C ASN A 415 -13.89 -10.75 6.55
N CYS A 416 -12.60 -10.43 6.41
CA CYS A 416 -12.14 -9.24 5.68
C CYS A 416 -12.37 -9.34 4.16
N GLU A 417 -12.45 -10.55 3.62
CA GLU A 417 -12.74 -10.82 2.21
C GLU A 417 -14.25 -10.74 1.89
N MET A 418 -15.14 -10.83 2.89
CA MET A 418 -16.61 -10.89 2.70
C MET A 418 -17.30 -9.53 2.43
N GLY A 419 -16.59 -8.40 2.43
CA GLY A 419 -17.18 -7.10 2.09
C GLY A 419 -17.17 -6.81 0.57
N ASP A 420 -17.95 -5.80 0.12
CA ASP A 420 -17.93 -5.27 -1.27
C ASP A 420 -16.52 -5.10 -1.87
N ILE A 421 -15.54 -4.66 -1.06
CA ILE A 421 -14.11 -4.67 -1.40
C ILE A 421 -13.42 -5.73 -0.55
N PRO A 422 -13.08 -6.90 -1.11
CA PRO A 422 -12.30 -7.91 -0.40
C PRO A 422 -10.92 -7.38 -0.03
N ARG A 423 -10.53 -7.59 1.22
CA ARG A 423 -9.29 -7.05 1.77
C ARG A 423 -8.28 -8.12 2.12
N TYR A 424 -7.01 -7.76 1.96
CA TYR A 424 -5.83 -8.42 2.50
C TYR A 424 -5.65 -9.87 2.03
N SER A 425 -6.08 -10.18 0.80
CA SER A 425 -5.89 -11.52 0.20
C SER A 425 -4.41 -11.93 0.18
N GLY A 426 -3.50 -10.99 -0.12
CA GLY A 426 -2.06 -11.19 -0.05
C GLY A 426 -1.58 -11.58 1.36
N ALA A 427 -2.08 -10.89 2.39
CA ALA A 427 -1.74 -11.17 3.79
C ALA A 427 -2.16 -12.58 4.21
N HIS A 428 -3.37 -12.98 3.82
CA HIS A 428 -3.92 -14.31 4.05
C HIS A 428 -3.06 -15.39 3.38
N MET A 429 -2.73 -15.22 2.09
CA MET A 429 -1.91 -16.18 1.35
C MET A 429 -0.51 -16.36 1.96
N GLN A 430 0.13 -15.27 2.37
CA GLN A 430 1.45 -15.33 3.02
C GLN A 430 1.39 -16.06 4.38
N CYS A 431 0.35 -15.81 5.18
CA CYS A 431 0.13 -16.53 6.42
C CYS A 431 -0.03 -18.04 6.17
N GLU A 432 -0.87 -18.43 5.21
CA GLU A 432 -1.09 -19.82 4.82
C GLU A 432 0.18 -20.53 4.35
N GLU A 433 0.97 -19.85 3.53
CA GLU A 433 2.28 -20.37 3.08
C GLU A 433 3.21 -20.59 4.28
N ARG A 434 3.31 -19.60 5.17
CA ARG A 434 4.12 -19.70 6.38
C ARG A 434 3.68 -20.83 7.31
N TRP A 435 2.37 -21.07 7.43
CA TRP A 435 1.84 -22.15 8.26
C TRP A 435 2.15 -23.53 7.66
N ARG A 436 2.08 -23.68 6.33
CA ARG A 436 2.52 -24.90 5.63
C ARG A 436 4.00 -25.18 5.85
N GLU A 437 4.85 -24.16 5.72
CA GLU A 437 6.30 -24.30 5.98
C GLU A 437 6.60 -24.80 7.40
N LYS A 438 5.83 -24.35 8.38
CA LYS A 438 5.96 -24.78 9.78
C LYS A 438 5.30 -26.14 10.08
N GLY A 439 4.63 -26.76 9.11
CA GLY A 439 3.87 -28.01 9.31
C GLY A 439 2.63 -27.84 10.20
N LEU A 440 2.08 -26.62 10.26
CA LEU A 440 0.87 -26.31 11.05
C LEU A 440 -0.43 -26.55 10.28
N ILE A 441 -0.38 -26.90 9.00
CA ILE A 441 -1.52 -27.27 8.15
C ILE A 441 -1.12 -28.19 7.01
#